data_AF-W1U7B5-F1
#
_entry.id   AF-W1U7B5-F1
#
_cell.length_a   1.000
_cell.length_b   1.000
_cell.length_c   1.000
_cell.angle_alpha   90.00
_cell.angle_beta   90.00
_cell.angle_gamma   90.00
#
_symmetry.space_group_name_H-M   'P 1'
#
loop_
_entity.id
_entity.type
_entity.pdbx_description
1 polymer ?
#
loop_
_entity_poly.entity_id
_entity_poly.type
_entity_poly.pdbx_seq_one_letter_code
_entity_poly.pdbx_strand_id
1 'polypeptide(L)'
;MSEKKLASDYFMEGLNCAESVIKAYNEEFGTDIPIRVASGLGGGCAVGNLCGAVNGACICASFAKGRDDIGQENPAKTYTKKIMQKTIEHYGTAECKSL
;
A
#
# COMPACT_ATOMS: atom_id res chain seq x y z
N MET A 1 9.29 -6.73 23.35
CA MET A 1 8.49 -6.79 22.10
C MET A 1 8.23 -5.35 21.73
N SER A 2 8.84 -4.86 20.64
CA SER A 2 8.67 -3.46 20.20
C SER A 2 7.17 -3.19 20.01
N GLU A 3 6.67 -2.07 20.51
CA GLU A 3 5.32 -1.60 20.17
C GLU A 3 5.20 -1.52 18.64
N LYS A 4 4.18 -2.17 18.08
CA LYS A 4 3.92 -2.11 16.63
C LYS A 4 3.52 -0.68 16.28
N LYS A 5 4.33 0.02 15.50
CA LYS A 5 3.95 1.32 14.95
C LYS A 5 2.87 1.15 13.87
N LEU A 6 1.88 2.04 13.91
CA LEU A 6 0.86 2.13 12.87
C LEU A 6 1.41 2.91 11.67
N ALA A 7 0.80 2.71 10.49
CA ALA A 7 1.13 3.50 9.31
C ALA A 7 0.93 5.02 9.56
N SER A 8 0.00 5.40 10.42
CA SER A 8 -0.19 6.81 10.82
C SER A 8 1.04 7.40 11.50
N ASP A 9 1.76 6.62 12.32
CA ASP A 9 2.92 7.10 13.06
C ASP A 9 4.07 7.40 12.09
N TYR A 10 4.26 6.51 11.13
CA TYR A 10 5.22 6.70 10.04
C TYR A 10 4.92 7.89 9.13
N PHE A 11 3.63 8.17 8.91
CA PHE A 11 3.23 9.36 8.16
C PHE A 11 3.60 10.64 8.91
N MET A 12 3.43 10.66 10.23
CA MET A 12 3.84 11.78 11.09
C MET A 12 5.36 11.98 11.14
N GLU A 13 6.14 10.92 10.88
CA GLU A 13 7.60 10.98 10.74
C GLU A 13 8.07 11.53 9.38
N GLY A 14 7.14 11.89 8.49
CA GLY A 14 7.43 12.53 7.21
C GLY A 14 7.41 11.60 6.00
N LEU A 15 7.07 10.32 6.18
CA LEU A 15 6.80 9.42 5.07
C LEU A 15 5.46 9.78 4.40
N ASN A 16 5.37 9.58 3.10
CA ASN A 16 4.10 9.70 2.42
C ASN A 16 3.16 8.54 2.79
N CYS A 17 1.88 8.65 2.43
CA CYS A 17 0.87 7.65 2.80
C CYS A 17 1.15 6.23 2.27
N ALA A 18 1.76 6.09 1.09
CA ALA A 18 2.14 4.79 0.54
C ALA A 18 3.39 4.21 1.22
N GLU A 19 4.42 5.04 1.42
CA GLU A 19 5.65 4.68 2.12
C GLU A 19 5.38 4.22 3.55
N SER A 20 4.47 4.91 4.24
CA SER A 20 4.07 4.61 5.61
C SER A 20 3.42 3.23 5.74
N VAL A 21 2.56 2.86 4.77
CA VAL A 21 1.94 1.52 4.73
C VAL A 21 3.00 0.44 4.51
N ILE A 22 3.95 0.66 3.58
CA ILE A 22 5.04 -0.28 3.34
C ILE A 22 5.91 -0.43 4.58
N LYS A 23 6.24 0.67 5.25
CA LYS A 23 7.10 0.64 6.45
C LYS A 23 6.43 -0.12 7.61
N ALA A 24 5.14 0.11 7.84
CA ALA A 24 4.37 -0.64 8.83
C ALA A 24 4.28 -2.15 8.47
N TYR A 25 4.08 -2.48 7.19
CA TYR A 25 4.07 -3.86 6.72
C TYR A 25 5.43 -4.56 6.93
N ASN A 26 6.53 -3.87 6.62
CA ASN A 26 7.89 -4.39 6.84
C ASN A 26 8.13 -4.71 8.32
N GLU A 27 7.75 -3.81 9.23
CA GLU A 27 7.91 -4.03 10.67
C GLU A 27 7.03 -5.17 11.18
N GLU A 28 5.79 -5.26 10.72
CA GLU A 28 4.85 -6.29 11.18
C GLU A 28 5.22 -7.70 10.70
N PHE A 29 5.67 -7.82 9.46
CA PHE A 29 5.92 -9.12 8.82
C PHE A 29 7.41 -9.48 8.70
N GLY A 30 8.31 -8.63 9.21
CA GLY A 30 9.76 -8.84 9.11
C GLY A 30 10.25 -8.86 7.65
N THR A 31 9.64 -8.03 6.79
CA THR A 31 9.99 -7.93 5.37
C THR A 31 10.80 -6.66 5.10
N ASP A 32 11.41 -6.55 3.91
CA ASP A 32 12.27 -5.43 3.53
C ASP A 32 11.91 -4.86 2.16
N ILE A 33 10.63 -4.52 1.97
CA ILE A 33 10.18 -3.83 0.77
C ILE A 33 10.77 -2.41 0.78
N PRO A 34 11.58 -1.99 -0.21
CA PRO A 34 12.21 -0.67 -0.17
C PRO A 34 11.16 0.44 -0.33
N ILE A 35 11.03 1.35 0.65
CA ILE A 35 10.03 2.44 0.60
C ILE A 35 10.13 3.31 -0.66
N ARG A 36 11.32 3.40 -1.26
CA ARG A 36 11.58 4.13 -2.52
C ARG A 36 10.68 3.71 -3.69
N VAL A 37 10.14 2.49 -3.68
CA VAL A 37 9.19 2.04 -4.71
C VAL A 37 7.85 2.76 -4.64
N ALA A 38 7.57 3.44 -3.52
CA ALA A 38 6.33 4.15 -3.26
C ALA A 38 6.48 5.67 -3.09
N SER A 39 7.69 6.22 -3.24
CA SER A 39 7.94 7.65 -3.01
C SER A 39 7.16 8.57 -3.96
N GLY A 40 6.85 8.11 -5.17
CA GLY A 40 6.03 8.86 -6.14
C GLY A 40 4.52 8.70 -5.95
N LEU A 41 4.05 7.87 -5.01
CA LEU A 41 2.64 7.48 -4.91
C LEU A 41 1.83 8.34 -3.93
N GLY A 42 2.52 9.17 -3.13
CA GLY A 42 1.90 10.12 -2.22
C GLY A 42 0.97 11.11 -2.92
N GLY A 43 -0.05 11.60 -2.19
CA GLY A 43 -1.05 12.52 -2.73
C GLY A 43 -1.86 11.94 -3.90
N GLY A 44 -1.91 10.61 -4.00
CA GLY A 44 -2.51 9.88 -5.10
C GLY A 44 -1.82 10.12 -6.44
N CYS A 45 -0.48 10.01 -6.39
CA CYS A 45 0.46 10.39 -7.44
C CYS A 45 0.37 11.88 -7.82
N ALA A 46 0.41 12.74 -6.81
CA ALA A 46 0.49 14.21 -6.90
C ALA A 46 -0.65 14.94 -7.66
N VAL A 47 -1.61 14.22 -8.22
CA VAL A 47 -2.79 14.77 -8.92
C VAL A 47 -4.09 14.48 -8.19
N GLY A 48 -4.04 13.75 -7.06
CA GLY A 48 -5.20 13.42 -6.25
C GLY A 48 -6.10 12.32 -6.82
N ASN A 49 -5.55 11.47 -7.68
CA ASN A 49 -6.24 10.29 -8.21
C ASN A 49 -6.14 9.14 -7.19
N LEU A 50 -5.77 7.92 -7.56
CA LEU A 50 -5.79 6.75 -6.69
C LEU A 50 -4.99 6.95 -5.38
N CYS A 51 -5.63 6.72 -4.23
CA CYS A 51 -5.04 6.88 -2.91
C CYS A 51 -3.67 6.20 -2.74
N GLY A 52 -2.69 6.95 -2.22
CA GLY A 52 -1.34 6.45 -1.98
C GLY A 52 -1.30 5.30 -0.95
N ALA A 53 -2.05 5.39 0.15
CA ALA A 53 -2.12 4.31 1.14
C ALA A 53 -2.68 3.01 0.54
N VAL A 54 -3.70 3.12 -0.32
CA VAL A 54 -4.29 1.98 -1.03
C VAL A 54 -3.28 1.38 -2.01
N ASN A 55 -2.56 2.22 -2.76
CA ASN A 55 -1.45 1.79 -3.60
C ASN A 55 -0.36 1.07 -2.80
N GLY A 56 0.04 1.60 -1.64
CA GLY A 56 0.99 0.96 -0.73
C GLY A 56 0.53 -0.42 -0.26
N ALA A 57 -0.76 -0.57 0.07
CA ALA A 57 -1.35 -1.86 0.44
C ALA A 57 -1.33 -2.85 -0.75
N CYS A 58 -1.64 -2.38 -1.96
CA CYS A 58 -1.56 -3.18 -3.18
C CYS A 58 -0.12 -3.63 -3.49
N ILE A 59 0.89 -2.80 -3.22
CA ILE A 59 2.30 -3.18 -3.32
C ILE A 59 2.62 -4.29 -2.32
N CYS A 60 2.20 -4.17 -1.05
CA CYS A 60 2.44 -5.20 -0.04
C CYS A 60 1.78 -6.54 -0.41
N ALA A 61 0.55 -6.50 -0.93
CA ALA A 61 -0.14 -7.69 -1.45
C ALA A 61 0.58 -8.30 -2.66
N SER A 62 1.12 -7.45 -3.54
CA SER A 62 1.88 -7.88 -4.71
C SER A 62 3.24 -8.46 -4.34
N PHE A 63 3.89 -7.94 -3.31
CA PHE A 63 5.10 -8.54 -2.75
C PHE A 63 4.82 -9.92 -2.16
N ALA A 64 3.73 -10.08 -1.41
CA ALA A 64 3.42 -11.34 -0.74
C ALA A 64 2.87 -12.46 -1.66
N LYS A 65 2.19 -12.09 -2.76
CA LYS A 65 1.40 -13.01 -3.60
C LYS A 65 1.59 -12.77 -5.10
N GLY A 66 2.60 -12.01 -5.48
CA GLY A 66 2.96 -11.74 -6.87
C GLY A 66 3.56 -12.95 -7.55
N ARG A 67 4.13 -12.69 -8.72
CA ARG A 67 4.86 -13.67 -9.54
C ARG A 67 6.23 -13.14 -9.86
N ASP A 68 7.18 -14.04 -10.06
CA ASP A 68 8.57 -13.70 -10.38
C ASP A 68 8.83 -13.75 -11.89
N ASP A 69 8.09 -14.59 -12.63
CA ASP A 69 8.33 -14.81 -14.06
C ASP A 69 7.03 -14.76 -14.90
N ILE A 70 7.21 -14.65 -16.21
CA ILE A 70 6.14 -14.68 -17.20
C ILE A 70 5.53 -16.09 -17.23
N GLY A 71 4.21 -16.17 -17.41
CA GLY A 71 3.50 -17.45 -17.47
C GLY A 71 3.15 -18.07 -16.11
N GLN A 72 3.71 -17.56 -15.01
CA GLN A 72 3.25 -17.90 -13.67
C GLN A 72 1.87 -17.28 -13.38
N GLU A 73 1.07 -18.00 -12.59
CA GLU A 73 -0.16 -17.46 -12.02
C GLU A 73 0.13 -16.19 -11.22
N ASN A 74 -0.82 -15.25 -11.23
CA ASN A 74 -0.67 -13.98 -10.52
C ASN A 74 -1.78 -13.80 -9.47
N PRO A 75 -1.68 -14.46 -8.31
CA PRO A 75 -2.68 -14.34 -7.24
C PRO A 75 -2.82 -12.92 -6.69
N ALA A 76 -1.76 -12.08 -6.76
CA ALA A 76 -1.79 -10.70 -6.29
C ALA A 76 -2.94 -9.90 -6.89
N LYS A 77 -3.33 -10.15 -8.15
CA LYS A 77 -4.48 -9.48 -8.78
C LYS A 77 -5.78 -9.68 -7.98
N THR A 78 -6.00 -10.88 -7.44
CA THR A 78 -7.17 -11.19 -6.62
C THR A 78 -7.14 -10.45 -5.29
N TYR A 79 -5.97 -10.36 -4.64
CA TYR A 79 -5.83 -9.64 -3.37
C TYR A 79 -5.95 -8.13 -3.57
N THR A 80 -5.31 -7.58 -4.59
CA THR A 80 -5.44 -6.17 -4.98
C THR A 80 -6.89 -5.81 -5.28
N LYS A 81 -7.63 -6.66 -6.01
CA LYS A 81 -9.07 -6.46 -6.24
C LYS A 81 -9.85 -6.40 -4.93
N LYS A 82 -9.57 -7.33 -4.00
CA LYS A 82 -10.24 -7.33 -2.68
C LYS A 82 -9.93 -6.08 -1.86
N ILE A 83 -8.69 -5.60 -1.88
CA ILE A 83 -8.29 -4.35 -1.21
C ILE A 83 -9.11 -3.19 -1.79
N MET A 84 -9.09 -3.03 -3.12
CA MET A 84 -9.83 -1.97 -3.80
C MET A 84 -11.34 -2.04 -3.52
N GLN A 85 -11.94 -3.22 -3.61
CA GLN A 85 -13.36 -3.41 -3.34
C GLN A 85 -13.71 -3.03 -1.92
N LYS A 86 -12.95 -3.51 -0.92
CA LYS A 86 -13.16 -3.13 0.47
C LYS A 86 -12.99 -1.63 0.69
N THR A 87 -12.00 -1.00 0.07
CA THR A 87 -11.84 0.46 0.15
C THR A 87 -13.08 1.18 -0.37
N ILE A 88 -13.57 0.80 -1.55
CA ILE A 88 -14.76 1.42 -2.16
C ILE A 88 -16.03 1.11 -1.35
N GLU A 89 -16.18 -0.10 -0.82
CA GLU A 89 -17.31 -0.48 0.04
C GLU A 89 -17.33 0.33 1.34
N HIS A 90 -16.17 0.60 1.93
CA HIS A 90 -16.07 1.34 3.20
C HIS A 90 -16.13 2.86 3.01
N TYR A 91 -15.50 3.41 1.98
CA TYR A 91 -15.32 4.86 1.80
C TYR A 91 -16.09 5.43 0.60
N GLY A 92 -16.77 4.59 -0.19
CA GLY A 92 -17.49 5.00 -1.41
C GLY A 92 -16.59 5.28 -2.63
N THR A 93 -15.27 5.41 -2.44
CA THR A 93 -14.30 5.69 -3.50
C THR A 93 -12.91 5.17 -3.12
N ALA A 94 -12.00 5.14 -4.08
CA ALA A 94 -10.55 4.95 -3.86
C ALA A 94 -9.73 6.16 -4.34
N GLU A 95 -10.39 7.22 -4.82
CA GLU A 95 -9.76 8.45 -5.25
C GLU A 95 -9.34 9.30 -4.03
N CYS A 96 -8.05 9.62 -3.94
CA CYS A 96 -7.41 10.34 -2.85
C CYS A 96 -8.05 11.71 -2.55
N LYS A 97 -8.54 12.42 -3.56
CA LYS A 97 -9.22 13.72 -3.38
C LYS A 97 -10.62 13.61 -2.80
N SER A 98 -11.24 12.44 -2.95
CA SER A 98 -12.64 12.19 -2.61
C SER A 98 -12.78 11.24 -1.42
N LEU A 99 -11.65 10.80 -0.84
CA LEU A 99 -11.53 10.07 0.42
C LEU A 99 -11.47 11.03 1.60
#